data_AF-A0A067FJ84-F1
#
_entry.id   AF-A0A067FJ84-F1
#
_cell.length_a   1.000
_cell.length_b   1.000
_cell.length_c   1.000
_cell.angle_alpha   90.00
_cell.angle_beta   90.00
_cell.angle_gamma   90.00
#
_symmetry.space_group_name_H-M   'P 1'
#
loop_
_entity.id
_entity.type
_entity.pdbx_description
1 polymer ?
#
loop_
_entity_poly.entity_id
_entity_poly.type
_entity_poly.pdbx_seq_one_letter_code
_entity_poly.pdbx_strand_id
1 'polypeptide(L)' 'MKLSMYASVTNIIPNLDDPSKIAGYIVDRDKKVIDKFEYDPAKMAASDICHNIWKAINL' A
#
# COMPACT_ATOMS: atom_id res chain seq x y z
N MET A 1 -7.06 -15.77 0.58
CA MET A 1 -5.93 -16.32 -0.22
C MET A 1 -5.27 -15.29 -1.14
N LYS A 2 -6.00 -14.39 -1.82
CA LYS A 2 -5.37 -13.37 -2.69
C LYS A 2 -4.55 -12.31 -1.91
N LEU A 3 -5.11 -11.78 -0.82
CA LEU A 3 -4.44 -10.75 -0.01
C LEU A 3 -3.11 -11.22 0.61
N SER A 4 -3.05 -12.46 1.09
CA SER A 4 -1.81 -13.05 1.64
C SER A 4 -0.72 -13.19 0.57
N MET A 5 -1.10 -13.50 -0.68
CA MET A 5 -0.15 -13.55 -1.80
C MET A 5 0.38 -12.15 -2.10
N TYR A 6 -0.48 -11.13 -2.21
CA TYR A 6 -0.03 -9.76 -2.46
C TYR A 6 0.90 -9.24 -1.36
N ALA A 7 0.54 -9.45 -0.09
CA ALA A 7 1.36 -9.04 1.05
C ALA A 7 2.74 -9.71 1.06
N SER A 8 2.86 -10.96 0.58
CA SER A 8 4.17 -11.65 0.50
C SER A 8 5.13 -11.04 -0.54
N VAL A 9 4.61 -10.30 -1.52
CA VAL A 9 5.39 -9.65 -2.58
C VAL A 9 5.65 -8.18 -2.23
N THR A 10 4.64 -7.49 -1.72
CA THR A 10 4.71 -6.03 -1.51
C THR A 10 5.09 -5.64 -0.09
N ASN A 11 5.00 -6.56 0.88
CA ASN A 11 5.05 -6.25 2.31
C ASN A 11 4.08 -5.13 2.72
N ILE A 12 2.94 -5.02 2.04
CA ILE A 12 1.90 -4.04 2.36
C ILE A 12 0.73 -4.72 3.06
N ILE A 13 0.27 -4.09 4.13
CA ILE A 13 -1.00 -4.37 4.78
C ILE A 13 -1.98 -3.26 4.36
N PRO A 14 -2.98 -3.53 3.51
CA PRO A 14 -3.96 -2.52 3.11
C PRO A 14 -4.85 -2.15 4.30
N ASN A 15 -5.15 -0.86 4.43
CA ASN A 15 -6.22 -0.39 5.31
C ASN A 15 -7.55 -0.42 4.51
N LEU A 16 -8.55 -1.11 5.05
CA LEU A 16 -9.85 -1.33 4.41
C LEU A 16 -10.99 -0.62 5.15
N ASP A 17 -10.68 0.22 6.15
CA ASP A 17 -11.68 0.89 6.99
C ASP A 17 -12.45 1.97 6.21
N ASP A 18 -11.75 2.68 5.30
CA ASP A 18 -12.32 3.76 4.49
C ASP A 18 -12.20 3.43 2.99
N PRO A 19 -13.29 3.04 2.31
CA PRO A 19 -13.26 2.71 0.89
C PRO A 19 -13.11 3.93 -0.02
N SER A 20 -13.24 5.16 0.51
CA SER A 20 -13.03 6.38 -0.28
C SER A 20 -11.56 6.69 -0.53
N LYS A 21 -10.64 5.96 0.11
CA LYS A 21 -9.20 6.20 0.07
C LYS A 21 -8.44 4.92 -0.24
N ILE A 22 -7.23 5.10 -0.77
CA ILE A 22 -6.25 4.03 -0.91
C ILE A 22 -5.20 4.24 0.17
N ALA A 23 -5.26 3.44 1.23
CA ALA A 23 -4.37 3.57 2.37
C ALA A 23 -3.79 2.22 2.80
N GLY A 24 -2.65 2.26 3.48
CA GLY A 24 -2.00 1.05 3.98
C GLY A 24 -0.68 1.31 4.68
N TYR A 25 -0.12 0.22 5.21
CA TYR A 25 1.13 0.19 5.94
C TYR A 25 2.14 -0.65 5.17
N ILE A 26 3.37 -0.14 5.04
CA ILE A 26 4.51 -0.91 4.57
C ILE A 26 5.19 -1.49 5.80
N VAL A 27 5.46 -2.80 5.79
CA VAL A 27 6.10 -3.51 6.90
C VAL A 27 7.44 -4.12 6.51
N ASP A 28 8.32 -4.32 7.48
CA ASP A 28 9.55 -5.10 7.31
C ASP A 28 9.29 -6.61 7.45
N ARG A 29 10.36 -7.42 7.36
CA ARG A 29 10.31 -8.88 7.53
C ARG A 29 9.85 -9.31 8.93
N ASP A 30 10.05 -8.46 9.94
CA ASP A 30 9.59 -8.68 11.32
C ASP A 30 8.16 -8.16 11.54
N LYS A 31 7.46 -7.76 10.47
CA LYS A 31 6.11 -7.17 10.46
C LYS A 31 6.01 -5.84 11.22
N LYS A 32 7.13 -5.13 11.38
CA LYS A 32 7.13 -3.77 11.96
C LYS A 32 6.79 -2.78 10.86
N VAL A 33 5.93 -1.82 11.19
CA VAL A 33 5.56 -0.74 10.27
C VAL A 33 6.78 0.16 10.04
N ILE A 34 7.22 0.23 8.79
CA ILE A 34 8.32 1.11 8.36
C ILE A 34 7.80 2.40 7.74
N ASP A 35 6.64 2.35 7.09
CA ASP A 35 6.01 3.52 6.49
C ASP A 35 4.49 3.33 6.36
N LYS A 36 3.78 4.42 6.05
CA LYS A 36 2.35 4.43 5.76
C LYS A 36 2.04 5.36 4.60
N PHE A 37 1.01 5.02 3.84
CA PHE A 37 0.53 5.85 2.74
C PHE A 37 -0.99 6.03 2.80
N GLU A 38 -1.45 7.15 2.27
CA GLU A 38 -2.87 7.47 2.07
C GLU A 38 -3.00 8.32 0.80
N TYR A 39 -3.82 7.86 -0.14
CA TYR A 39 -4.10 8.54 -1.39
C TYR A 39 -5.61 8.72 -1.57
N ASP A 40 -5.97 9.88 -2.12
CA ASP A 40 -7.34 10.18 -2.53
C ASP A 40 -7.48 9.88 -4.04
N PRO A 41 -8.20 8.80 -4.42
CA PRO A 41 -8.37 8.42 -5.82
C PRO A 41 -9.16 9.43 -6.64
N ALA A 42 -9.85 10.40 -6.01
CA ALA A 42 -10.50 11.51 -6.72
C ALA A 42 -9.52 12.64 -7.10
N LYS A 43 -8.36 12.71 -6.45
CA LYS A 43 -7.36 13.78 -6.65
C LYS A 43 -6.15 13.34 -7.47
N MET A 44 -5.94 12.04 -7.65
CA MET A 44 -4.75 11.50 -8.29
C MET A 44 -5.13 10.34 -9.23
N ALA A 45 -4.49 10.29 -10.40
CA ALA A 45 -4.72 9.21 -11.35
C ALA A 45 -4.24 7.87 -10.77
N ALA A 46 -4.95 6.79 -11.09
CA ALA A 46 -4.60 5.45 -10.63
C ALA A 46 -3.17 5.05 -11.05
N SER A 47 -2.68 5.52 -12.21
CA SER A 47 -1.31 5.28 -12.67
C SER A 47 -0.27 5.90 -11.74
N ASP A 48 -0.51 7.11 -11.26
CA ASP A 48 0.42 7.84 -10.40
C ASP A 48 0.45 7.24 -9.00
N ILE A 49 -0.73 6.87 -8.47
CA ILE A 49 -0.86 6.16 -7.20
C ILE A 49 -0.07 4.84 -7.26
N CYS A 50 -0.30 4.03 -8.30
CA CYS A 50 0.42 2.77 -8.50
C CYS A 50 1.94 2.99 -8.60
N HIS A 51 2.38 3.98 -9.36
CA HIS A 51 3.81 4.29 -9.51
C HIS A 51 4.44 4.67 -8.17
N ASN A 52 3.76 5.51 -7.38
CA ASN A 52 4.24 5.95 -6.07
C ASN A 52 4.34 4.77 -5.09
N ILE A 53 3.33 3.89 -5.05
CA ILE A 53 3.34 2.69 -4.19
C ILE A 53 4.50 1.76 -4.59
N TRP A 54 4.67 1.47 -5.88
CA TRP A 54 5.77 0.62 -6.35
C TRP A 54 7.15 1.20 -6.08
N LYS A 55 7.29 2.53 -6.14
CA LYS A 55 8.52 3.22 -5.77
C LYS A 55 8.84 3.08 -4.27
N ALA A 56 7.81 3.09 -3.42
CA ALA A 56 7.98 2.92 -1.97
C ALA A 56 8.39 1.50 -1.56
N ILE A 57 7.93 0.47 -2.29
CA ILE A 57 8.27 -0.94 -2.00
C ILE A 57 9.71 -1.30 -2.44
N ASN A 58 10.26 -0.62 -3.46
CA ASN A 58 11.58 -0.89 -4.04
C ASN A 58 12.74 -0.12 -3.37
N LEU A 59 12.52 0.46 -2.19
CA LEU A 59 13.54 1.16 -1.41
C LEU A 59 14.23 0.24 -0.39
#